data_AF-A0A661HLR1-F1
#
_entry.id   AF-A0A661HLR1-F1
#
_cell.length_a   1.000
_cell.length_b   1.000
_cell.length_c   1.000
_cell.angle_alpha   90.00
_cell.angle_beta   90.00
_cell.angle_gamma   90.00
#
_symmetry.space_group_name_H-M   'P 1'
#
loop_
_entity.id
_entity.type
_entity.pdbx_description
1 polymer ?
#
loop_
_entity_poly.entity_id
_entity_poly.type
_entity_poly.pdbx_seq_one_letter_code
_entity_poly.pdbx_strand_id
1 'polypeptide(L)'
;DAAAGVILMSESEAKKRGLEPLGYLRDYVYEGLDPKRMGLGPVFATHKLFKQTGLSMDDIEIVEINEAFAAQVIACEKAFASKEFAQAHFYEDKAVGAIDPNILNVNGGAIALGHPVGMTGTRLVLTLLYELRERGLQRGLASLCIGGGQGAALLLEVE
;
A
#
# COMPACT_ATOMS: atom_id res chain seq x y z
N ASP A 1 20.05 -7.86 -5.10
CA ASP A 1 19.86 -7.01 -6.30
C ASP A 1 18.84 -7.63 -7.24
N ALA A 2 17.96 -6.82 -7.83
CA ALA A 2 16.98 -7.27 -8.83
C ALA A 2 16.33 -6.07 -9.55
N ALA A 3 15.57 -6.37 -10.61
CA ALA A 3 14.77 -5.41 -11.39
C ALA A 3 13.33 -5.96 -11.59
N ALA A 4 12.37 -5.06 -11.82
CA ALA A 4 10.98 -5.40 -12.14
C ALA A 4 10.45 -4.42 -13.19
N GLY A 5 9.44 -4.83 -13.94
CA GLY A 5 8.84 -4.02 -15.00
C GLY A 5 7.33 -4.25 -15.09
N VAL A 6 6.64 -3.22 -15.55
CA VAL A 6 5.19 -3.22 -15.83
C VAL A 6 4.94 -2.42 -17.10
N ILE A 7 3.93 -2.81 -17.86
CA ILE A 7 3.43 -2.03 -18.99
C ILE A 7 2.14 -1.37 -18.54
N LEU A 8 2.10 -0.03 -18.57
CA LEU A 8 0.90 0.74 -18.28
C LEU A 8 0.35 1.36 -19.56
N MET A 9 -0.97 1.38 -19.66
CA MET A 9 -1.71 2.06 -20.72
C MET A 9 -3.09 2.43 -20.20
N SER A 10 -3.82 3.30 -20.91
CA SER A 10 -5.22 3.52 -20.61
C SER A 10 -6.04 2.26 -20.88
N GLU A 11 -7.13 2.08 -20.14
CA GLU A 11 -8.10 0.99 -20.38
C GLU A 11 -8.61 1.01 -21.83
N SER A 12 -8.86 2.20 -22.39
CA SER A 12 -9.29 2.37 -23.78
C SER A 12 -8.27 1.81 -24.80
N GLU A 13 -6.98 1.97 -24.55
CA GLU A 13 -5.93 1.46 -25.43
C GLU A 13 -5.75 -0.05 -25.25
N ALA A 14 -5.84 -0.56 -24.01
CA ALA A 14 -5.84 -1.99 -23.75
C ALA A 14 -6.99 -2.69 -24.48
N LYS A 15 -8.22 -2.15 -24.38
CA LYS A 15 -9.41 -2.64 -25.09
C LYS A 15 -9.23 -2.60 -26.61
N LYS A 16 -8.73 -1.49 -27.15
CA LYS A 16 -8.45 -1.37 -28.60
C LYS A 16 -7.45 -2.42 -29.10
N ARG A 17 -6.50 -2.82 -28.26
CA ARG A 17 -5.49 -3.85 -28.56
C ARG A 17 -5.95 -5.28 -28.24
N GLY A 18 -7.13 -5.46 -27.64
CA GLY A 18 -7.59 -6.77 -27.18
C GLY A 18 -6.74 -7.35 -26.04
N LEU A 19 -6.14 -6.50 -25.20
CA LEU A 19 -5.34 -6.91 -24.05
C LEU A 19 -6.20 -6.93 -22.79
N GLU A 20 -6.11 -8.01 -22.02
CA GLU A 20 -6.70 -8.13 -20.69
C GLU A 20 -5.73 -7.54 -19.65
N PRO A 21 -6.11 -6.49 -18.91
CA PRO A 21 -5.26 -5.92 -17.86
C PRO A 21 -5.01 -6.92 -16.72
N LEU A 22 -3.82 -6.87 -16.11
CA LEU A 22 -3.58 -7.55 -14.83
C LEU A 22 -4.41 -6.93 -13.69
N GLY A 23 -4.67 -5.63 -13.79
CA GLY A 23 -5.45 -4.85 -12.85
C GLY A 23 -5.30 -3.35 -13.14
N TYR A 24 -5.81 -2.53 -12.23
CA TYR A 24 -5.94 -1.09 -12.39
C TYR A 24 -5.26 -0.35 -11.24
N LEU A 25 -4.49 0.68 -11.57
CA LEU A 25 -4.10 1.72 -10.62
C LEU A 25 -5.25 2.71 -10.50
N ARG A 26 -6.05 2.62 -9.43
CA ARG A 26 -7.23 3.47 -9.24
C ARG A 26 -6.88 4.83 -8.69
N ASP A 27 -6.03 4.85 -7.67
CA ASP A 27 -5.56 6.09 -7.07
C ASP A 27 -4.21 5.89 -6.38
N TYR A 28 -3.49 6.97 -6.13
CA TYR A 28 -2.25 6.95 -5.38
C TYR A 28 -1.97 8.31 -4.75
N VAL A 29 -1.23 8.29 -3.65
CA VAL A 29 -0.76 9.50 -2.97
C VAL A 29 0.67 9.34 -2.47
N TYR A 30 1.33 10.48 -2.34
CA TYR A 30 2.57 10.62 -1.57
C TYR A 30 2.31 11.57 -0.41
N GLU A 31 2.94 11.30 0.73
CA GLU A 31 2.82 12.13 1.93
C GLU A 31 4.15 12.29 2.66
N GLY A 32 4.40 13.49 3.19
CA GLY A 32 5.60 13.79 3.99
C GLY A 32 5.32 13.63 5.48
N LEU A 33 6.35 13.28 6.25
CA LEU A 33 6.30 13.16 7.71
C LEU A 33 7.65 13.52 8.32
N ASP A 34 7.71 13.64 9.65
CA ASP A 34 8.98 13.84 10.37
C ASP A 34 9.98 12.74 9.99
N PRO A 35 11.16 13.09 9.42
CA PRO A 35 12.18 12.12 9.03
C PRO A 35 12.63 11.20 10.18
N LYS A 36 12.55 11.65 11.43
CA LYS A 36 12.86 10.82 12.62
C LYS A 36 11.89 9.65 12.78
N ARG A 37 10.71 9.71 12.16
CA ARG A 37 9.66 8.69 12.19
C ARG A 37 9.34 8.15 10.80
N MET A 38 10.27 8.26 9.84
CA MET A 38 10.05 7.94 8.43
C MET A 38 9.40 6.58 8.16
N GLY A 39 9.64 5.58 9.02
CA GLY A 39 9.03 4.26 8.92
C GLY A 39 7.49 4.27 8.98
N LEU A 40 6.87 5.32 9.53
CA LEU A 40 5.41 5.48 9.60
C LEU A 40 4.78 6.01 8.31
N GLY A 41 5.58 6.24 7.26
CA GLY A 41 5.11 6.68 5.94
C GLY A 41 3.83 5.98 5.44
N PRO A 42 3.70 4.65 5.58
CA PRO A 42 2.48 3.94 5.18
C PRO A 42 1.21 4.47 5.84
N VAL A 43 1.26 4.83 7.13
CA VAL A 43 0.09 5.29 7.90
C VAL A 43 -0.37 6.66 7.41
N PHE A 44 0.58 7.59 7.22
CA PHE A 44 0.29 8.94 6.73
C PHE A 44 -0.22 8.92 5.29
N ALA A 45 0.42 8.14 4.43
CA ALA A 45 0.02 8.02 3.04
C ALA A 45 -1.35 7.35 2.89
N THR A 46 -1.60 6.26 3.62
CA THR A 46 -2.92 5.58 3.57
C THR A 46 -4.03 6.45 4.16
N HIS A 47 -3.79 7.19 5.25
CA HIS A 47 -4.76 8.15 5.78
C HIS A 47 -5.16 9.19 4.71
N LYS A 48 -4.18 9.79 4.04
CA LYS A 48 -4.43 10.73 2.95
C LYS A 48 -5.18 10.10 1.78
N LEU A 49 -4.81 8.89 1.39
CA LEU A 49 -5.49 8.14 0.32
C LEU A 49 -6.96 7.93 0.67
N PHE A 50 -7.25 7.49 1.89
CA PHE A 50 -8.63 7.29 2.37
C PHE A 50 -9.43 8.60 2.42
N LYS A 51 -8.82 9.72 2.80
CA LYS A 51 -9.48 11.04 2.68
C LYS A 51 -9.78 11.42 1.23
N GLN A 52 -8.88 11.10 0.31
CA GLN A 52 -9.01 11.42 -1.11
C GLN A 52 -10.09 10.58 -1.80
N THR A 53 -10.16 9.29 -1.48
CA THR A 53 -11.07 8.33 -2.14
C THR A 53 -12.40 8.15 -1.41
N GLY A 54 -12.48 8.56 -0.14
CA GLY A 54 -13.62 8.29 0.73
C GLY A 54 -13.70 6.85 1.23
N LEU A 55 -12.68 6.03 0.96
CA LEU A 55 -12.58 4.65 1.43
C LEU A 55 -12.07 4.56 2.88
N SER A 56 -12.13 3.36 3.42
CA SER A 56 -11.62 2.99 4.74
C SER A 56 -10.86 1.65 4.69
N MET A 57 -10.24 1.26 5.80
CA MET A 57 -9.55 -0.04 5.88
C MET A 57 -10.50 -1.22 5.67
N ASP A 58 -11.78 -1.08 6.03
CA ASP A 58 -12.82 -2.12 5.87
C ASP A 58 -13.15 -2.39 4.38
N ASP A 59 -12.78 -1.46 3.49
CA ASP A 59 -12.96 -1.60 2.05
C ASP A 59 -11.79 -2.32 1.36
N ILE A 60 -10.73 -2.66 2.10
CA ILE A 60 -9.49 -3.24 1.57
C ILE A 60 -9.41 -4.73 1.89
N GLU A 61 -9.19 -5.55 0.86
CA GLU A 61 -9.22 -7.01 0.99
C GLU A 61 -7.82 -7.63 1.12
N ILE A 62 -6.78 -6.97 0.59
CA ILE A 62 -5.37 -7.34 0.77
C ILE A 62 -4.53 -6.07 0.97
N VAL A 63 -3.59 -6.14 1.92
CA VAL A 63 -2.64 -5.06 2.21
C VAL A 63 -1.21 -5.55 1.99
N GLU A 64 -0.46 -4.82 1.17
CA GLU A 64 0.98 -4.99 0.97
C GLU A 64 1.72 -3.77 1.54
N ILE A 65 2.35 -3.92 2.71
CA ILE A 65 3.25 -2.90 3.28
C ILE A 65 4.69 -3.34 3.04
N ASN A 66 5.51 -2.46 2.46
CA ASN A 66 6.95 -2.70 2.35
C ASN A 66 7.57 -2.92 3.73
N GLU A 67 8.16 -4.09 3.94
CA GLU A 67 8.78 -4.46 5.20
C GLU A 67 10.23 -3.98 5.27
N ALA A 68 10.44 -2.68 5.47
CA ALA A 68 11.81 -2.15 5.60
C ALA A 68 12.51 -2.76 6.84
N PHE A 69 11.75 -2.91 7.93
CA PHE A 69 12.16 -3.58 9.16
C PHE A 69 10.91 -4.15 9.86
N ALA A 70 11.04 -5.26 10.60
CA ALA A 70 9.91 -5.82 11.35
C ALA A 70 9.32 -4.80 12.33
N ALA A 71 10.18 -4.05 13.05
CA ALA A 71 9.76 -3.00 13.96
C ALA A 71 8.98 -1.88 13.26
N GLN A 72 9.26 -1.61 11.98
CA GLN A 72 8.55 -0.61 11.20
C GLN A 72 7.13 -1.07 10.87
N VAL A 73 6.94 -2.31 10.42
CA VAL A 73 5.61 -2.88 10.13
C VAL A 73 4.76 -2.93 11.40
N ILE A 74 5.31 -3.45 12.50
CA ILE A 74 4.62 -3.52 13.79
C ILE A 74 4.22 -2.11 14.28
N ALA A 75 5.10 -1.11 14.09
CA ALA A 75 4.78 0.27 14.44
C ALA A 75 3.66 0.83 13.55
N CYS A 76 3.64 0.51 12.26
CA CYS A 76 2.54 0.86 11.36
C CYS A 76 1.23 0.23 11.81
N GLU A 77 1.17 -1.09 12.06
CA GLU A 77 -0.05 -1.76 12.53
C GLU A 77 -0.63 -1.12 13.79
N LYS A 78 0.24 -0.83 14.77
CA LYS A 78 -0.17 -0.14 16.01
C LYS A 78 -0.68 1.27 15.76
N ALA A 79 -0.04 2.03 14.88
CA ALA A 79 -0.44 3.39 14.54
C ALA A 79 -1.75 3.42 13.73
N PHE A 80 -1.95 2.47 12.81
CA PHE A 80 -3.20 2.27 12.07
C PHE A 80 -4.39 2.05 13.01
N ALA A 81 -4.21 1.25 14.06
CA ALA A 81 -5.25 0.94 15.04
C ALA A 81 -5.42 1.98 16.17
N SER A 82 -4.47 2.92 16.35
CA SER A 82 -4.47 3.83 17.51
C SER A 82 -5.24 5.12 17.24
N LYS A 83 -6.27 5.36 18.05
CA LYS A 83 -6.99 6.63 18.10
C LYS A 83 -6.10 7.76 18.61
N GLU A 84 -5.25 7.49 19.59
CA GLU A 84 -4.33 8.47 20.18
C GLU A 84 -3.33 8.96 19.13
N PHE A 85 -2.82 8.04 18.30
CA PHE A 85 -1.96 8.38 17.18
C PHE A 85 -2.69 9.28 16.17
N ALA A 86 -3.90 8.89 15.77
CA ALA A 86 -4.70 9.69 14.84
C ALA A 86 -5.04 11.09 15.39
N GLN A 87 -5.37 11.18 16.68
CA GLN A 87 -5.62 12.46 17.33
C GLN A 87 -4.37 13.35 17.38
N ALA A 88 -3.20 12.78 17.62
CA ALA A 88 -1.94 13.51 17.73
C ALA A 88 -1.38 13.97 16.38
N HIS A 89 -1.63 13.20 15.31
CA HIS A 89 -1.01 13.42 14.01
C HIS A 89 -1.96 13.91 12.92
N PHE A 90 -3.24 13.56 13.01
CA PHE A 90 -4.26 13.91 12.03
C PHE A 90 -5.39 14.78 12.62
N TYR A 91 -5.38 15.00 13.94
CA TYR A 91 -6.42 15.72 14.68
C TYR A 91 -7.81 15.08 14.55
N GLU A 92 -7.86 13.75 14.42
CA GLU A 92 -9.09 12.98 14.22
C GLU A 92 -9.42 12.10 15.44
N ASP A 93 -10.72 11.88 15.66
CA ASP A 93 -11.27 11.13 16.79
C ASP A 93 -11.46 9.63 16.52
N LYS A 94 -11.13 9.20 15.30
CA LYS A 94 -11.13 7.81 14.84
C LYS A 94 -9.72 7.43 14.38
N ALA A 95 -9.32 6.18 14.66
CA ALA A 95 -8.12 5.60 14.09
C ALA A 95 -8.22 5.48 12.56
N VAL A 96 -7.09 5.38 11.86
CA VAL A 96 -7.07 5.17 10.40
C VAL A 96 -7.77 3.87 10.01
N GLY A 97 -7.61 2.83 10.84
CA GLY A 97 -8.26 1.53 10.71
C GLY A 97 -7.27 0.42 11.01
N ALA A 98 -7.61 -0.48 11.95
CA ALA A 98 -6.77 -1.63 12.25
C ALA A 98 -6.67 -2.55 11.03
N ILE A 99 -5.46 -3.04 10.75
CA ILE A 99 -5.23 -4.00 9.66
C ILE A 99 -5.45 -5.40 10.22
N ASP A 100 -6.25 -6.22 9.52
CA ASP A 100 -6.35 -7.65 9.82
C ASP A 100 -5.02 -8.33 9.45
N PRO A 101 -4.32 -9.00 10.39
CA PRO A 101 -3.09 -9.73 10.09
C PRO A 101 -3.24 -10.79 8.99
N ASN A 102 -4.46 -11.31 8.76
CA ASN A 102 -4.72 -12.33 7.73
C ASN A 102 -4.75 -11.76 6.31
N ILE A 103 -4.75 -10.44 6.14
CA ILE A 103 -4.72 -9.77 4.82
C ILE A 103 -3.42 -9.00 4.58
N LEU A 104 -2.55 -8.89 5.59
CA LEU A 104 -1.29 -8.14 5.52
C LEU A 104 -0.13 -9.03 5.08
N ASN A 105 0.51 -8.68 3.95
CA ASN A 105 1.72 -9.33 3.44
C ASN A 105 1.60 -10.87 3.40
N VAL A 106 0.45 -11.38 2.92
CA VAL A 106 0.08 -12.81 3.00
C VAL A 106 1.04 -13.76 2.27
N ASN A 107 1.82 -13.24 1.33
CA ASN A 107 2.83 -13.96 0.57
C ASN A 107 4.27 -13.71 1.04
N GLY A 108 4.43 -13.06 2.19
CA GLY A 108 5.70 -12.57 2.70
C GLY A 108 6.14 -11.27 2.02
N GLY A 109 7.00 -10.51 2.70
CA GLY A 109 7.45 -9.20 2.21
C GLY A 109 8.96 -9.05 2.13
N ALA A 110 9.41 -7.81 2.16
CA ALA A 110 10.79 -7.42 1.87
C ALA A 110 11.81 -7.95 2.89
N ILE A 111 11.40 -8.35 4.10
CA ILE A 111 12.29 -9.02 5.06
C ILE A 111 12.73 -10.38 4.53
N ALA A 112 11.80 -11.13 3.92
CA ALA A 112 12.06 -12.46 3.38
C ALA A 112 12.57 -12.42 1.93
N LEU A 113 11.95 -11.59 1.09
CA LEU A 113 12.20 -11.54 -0.36
C LEU A 113 13.34 -10.58 -0.75
N GLY A 114 13.73 -9.70 0.17
CA GLY A 114 14.73 -8.66 -0.05
C GLY A 114 14.15 -7.33 -0.51
N HIS A 115 14.95 -6.27 -0.37
CA HIS A 115 14.57 -4.90 -0.69
C HIS A 115 15.54 -4.19 -1.66
N PRO A 116 15.53 -4.52 -2.97
CA PRO A 116 16.20 -3.69 -3.96
C PRO A 116 15.48 -2.34 -4.07
N VAL A 117 16.15 -1.28 -3.63
CA VAL A 117 15.62 0.10 -3.61
C VAL A 117 15.28 0.53 -5.03
N GLY A 118 14.15 1.21 -5.21
CA GLY A 118 13.63 1.63 -6.51
C GLY A 118 12.88 0.54 -7.28
N MET A 119 13.16 -0.74 -7.05
CA MET A 119 12.44 -1.85 -7.67
C MET A 119 11.23 -2.29 -6.84
N THR A 120 11.39 -2.31 -5.50
CA THR A 120 10.40 -2.93 -4.60
C THR A 120 8.98 -2.36 -4.72
N GLY A 121 8.84 -1.09 -5.09
CA GLY A 121 7.53 -0.48 -5.36
C GLY A 121 6.75 -1.21 -6.46
N THR A 122 7.40 -1.53 -7.57
CA THR A 122 6.79 -2.33 -8.65
C THR A 122 6.46 -3.75 -8.20
N ARG A 123 7.31 -4.35 -7.36
CA ARG A 123 7.09 -5.69 -6.81
C ARG A 123 5.87 -5.73 -5.87
N LEU A 124 5.63 -4.70 -5.05
CA LEU A 124 4.40 -4.56 -4.25
C LEU A 124 3.16 -4.59 -5.14
N VAL A 125 3.15 -3.76 -6.19
CA VAL A 125 2.04 -3.66 -7.14
C VAL A 125 1.74 -5.00 -7.78
N LEU A 126 2.77 -5.70 -8.28
CA LEU A 126 2.60 -7.01 -8.91
C LEU A 126 2.10 -8.06 -7.92
N THR A 127 2.73 -8.16 -6.74
CA THR A 127 2.34 -9.15 -5.70
C THR A 127 0.88 -8.97 -5.32
N LEU A 128 0.46 -7.72 -5.08
CA LEU A 128 -0.89 -7.39 -4.71
C LEU A 128 -1.91 -7.75 -5.80
N LEU A 129 -1.65 -7.36 -7.06
CA LEU A 129 -2.57 -7.67 -8.16
C LEU A 129 -2.68 -9.17 -8.43
N TYR A 130 -1.57 -9.92 -8.36
CA TYR A 130 -1.60 -11.37 -8.50
C TYR A 130 -2.41 -12.02 -7.37
N GLU A 131 -2.23 -11.58 -6.13
CA GLU A 131 -2.95 -12.14 -4.98
C GLU A 131 -4.46 -11.86 -5.06
N LEU A 132 -4.85 -10.64 -5.43
CA LEU A 132 -6.26 -10.29 -5.64
C LEU A 132 -6.88 -11.20 -6.71
N ARG A 133 -6.21 -11.39 -7.86
CA ARG A 133 -6.68 -12.28 -8.92
C ARG A 133 -6.78 -13.73 -8.48
N GLU A 134 -5.76 -14.24 -7.79
CA GLU A 134 -5.72 -15.63 -7.35
C GLU A 134 -6.84 -15.95 -6.35
N ARG A 135 -7.19 -15.00 -5.49
CA ARG A 135 -8.29 -15.14 -4.51
C ARG A 135 -9.66 -14.72 -5.04
N GLY A 136 -9.75 -14.15 -6.24
CA GLY A 136 -11.00 -13.57 -6.75
C GLY A 136 -11.49 -12.38 -5.93
N LEU A 137 -10.57 -11.60 -5.37
CA LEU A 137 -10.82 -10.37 -4.63
C LEU A 137 -10.68 -9.17 -5.57
N GLN A 138 -11.22 -8.02 -5.15
CA GLN A 138 -11.33 -6.85 -6.00
C GLN A 138 -10.34 -5.76 -5.64
N ARG A 139 -10.18 -5.39 -4.37
CA ARG A 139 -9.51 -4.16 -3.95
C ARG A 139 -8.37 -4.40 -2.98
N GLY A 140 -7.22 -3.80 -3.27
CA GLY A 140 -6.02 -3.89 -2.45
C GLY A 140 -5.32 -2.57 -2.22
N LEU A 141 -4.51 -2.53 -1.16
CA LEU A 141 -3.69 -1.39 -0.77
C LEU A 141 -2.20 -1.78 -0.78
N ALA A 142 -1.40 -1.12 -1.61
CA ALA A 142 0.06 -1.21 -1.53
C ALA A 142 0.62 0.07 -0.89
N SER A 143 1.51 -0.05 0.09
CA SER A 143 2.04 1.11 0.82
C SER A 143 3.51 0.92 1.23
N LEU A 144 4.27 2.00 1.29
CA LEU A 144 5.70 1.93 1.62
C LEU A 144 6.20 3.18 2.35
N CYS A 145 7.15 2.97 3.27
CA CYS A 145 7.97 4.04 3.84
C CYS A 145 9.10 4.42 2.87
N ILE A 146 9.51 5.68 2.90
CA ILE A 146 10.56 6.22 2.05
C ILE A 146 11.55 7.00 2.92
N GLY A 147 12.84 6.70 2.75
CA GLY A 147 13.93 7.41 3.43
C GLY A 147 13.85 8.91 3.16
N GLY A 148 14.14 9.73 4.18
CA GLY A 148 13.95 11.18 4.10
C GLY A 148 12.61 11.68 4.64
N GLY A 149 11.75 10.79 5.13
CA GLY A 149 10.49 11.17 5.79
C GLY A 149 9.34 11.31 4.80
N GLN A 150 9.14 10.30 3.96
CA GLN A 150 8.00 10.24 3.05
C GLN A 150 7.31 8.86 3.13
N GLY A 151 6.09 8.78 2.62
CA GLY A 151 5.36 7.55 2.37
C GLY A 151 4.59 7.62 1.06
N ALA A 152 4.26 6.46 0.51
CA ALA A 152 3.37 6.33 -0.64
C ALA A 152 2.32 5.26 -0.36
N ALA A 153 1.11 5.49 -0.85
CA ALA A 153 0.01 4.54 -0.80
C ALA A 153 -0.67 4.48 -2.18
N LEU A 154 -0.92 3.28 -2.67
CA LEU A 154 -1.53 3.00 -3.97
C LEU A 154 -2.77 2.15 -3.75
N LEU A 155 -3.88 2.56 -4.34
CA LEU A 155 -5.11 1.80 -4.43
C LEU A 155 -5.11 1.02 -5.76
N LEU A 156 -5.16 -0.30 -5.65
CA LEU A 156 -5.20 -1.19 -6.80
C LEU A 156 -6.50 -1.98 -6.84
N GLU A 157 -7.00 -2.24 -8.05
CA GLU A 157 -8.17 -3.08 -8.25
C GLU A 157 -7.97 -4.12 -9.36
N VAL A 158 -8.71 -5.22 -9.25
CA VAL A 158 -8.91 -6.26 -10.26
C VAL A 158 -10.40 -6.28 -10.64
N GLU A 159 -10.71 -6.60 -11.91
CA GLU A 159 -12.09 -6.76 -12.40
C GLU A 159 -12.36 -8.18 -12.91
#